data_AF-A0AA40ANJ3-F1
#
_entry.id   AF-A0AA40ANJ3-F1
#
_cell.length_a   1.000
_cell.length_b   1.000
_cell.length_c   1.000
_cell.angle_alpha   90.00
_cell.angle_beta   90.00
_cell.angle_gamma   90.00
#
_symmetry.space_group_name_H-M   'P 1'
#
loop_
_entity.id
_entity.type
_entity.pdbx_description
1 polymer ?
#
loop_
_entity_poly.entity_id
_entity_poly.type
_entity_poly.pdbx_seq_one_letter_code
_entity_poly.pdbx_strand_id
1 'polypeptide(L)'
;MYCLAPAEDAGLAAILYQVHHVFLPPQLPQEDDGDLAHERELLGAILNAMSKFRGCFSQAPRPELEYAERMVRNLIEMRDPHGFLDPHVLRERILTLRPLDTLAVHVTRQNAGLLVRRSDDEYIFESMELLARDDDVIACKGRLTRLFPGPSVAIDASRITDDSFCSVLVDTLVRLDRET
;
A
#
# COMPACT_ATOMS: atom_id res chain seq x y z
N MET A 1 -25.41 -17.58 -12.94
CA MET A 1 -25.77 -18.41 -11.76
C MET A 1 -24.47 -18.64 -11.02
N TYR A 2 -24.12 -17.77 -10.07
CA TYR A 2 -22.88 -17.87 -9.30
C TYR A 2 -23.13 -18.83 -8.14
N CYS A 3 -22.44 -19.97 -8.14
CA CYS A 3 -22.45 -20.91 -7.04
C CYS A 3 -21.53 -20.31 -5.96
N LEU A 4 -22.10 -19.80 -4.87
CA LEU A 4 -21.33 -19.37 -3.71
C LEU A 4 -20.73 -20.62 -3.08
N ALA A 5 -19.40 -20.69 -3.04
CA ALA A 5 -18.70 -21.74 -2.31
C ALA A 5 -19.12 -21.69 -0.82
N PRO A 6 -19.21 -22.84 -0.13
CA PRO A 6 -19.57 -22.86 1.29
C PRO A 6 -18.55 -22.06 2.12
N ALA A 7 -18.99 -21.47 3.24
CA ALA A 7 -18.18 -20.57 4.05
C ALA A 7 -16.87 -21.19 4.59
N GLU A 8 -16.83 -22.52 4.76
CA GLU A 8 -15.60 -23.25 5.13
C GLU A 8 -14.57 -23.29 3.99
N ASP A 9 -15.02 -23.41 2.74
CA ASP A 9 -14.15 -23.36 1.55
C ASP A 9 -13.61 -21.93 1.33
N ALA A 10 -14.43 -20.90 1.62
CA ALA A 10 -14.00 -19.50 1.52
C ALA A 10 -12.86 -19.19 2.51
N GLY A 11 -12.95 -19.70 3.74
CA GLY A 11 -11.88 -19.53 4.74
C GLY A 11 -10.57 -20.24 4.36
N LEU A 12 -10.65 -21.42 3.75
CA LEU A 12 -9.47 -22.14 3.27
C LEU A 12 -8.80 -21.41 2.09
N ALA A 13 -9.60 -20.87 1.16
CA ALA A 13 -9.09 -20.11 0.01
C ALA A 13 -8.31 -18.86 0.45
N ALA A 14 -8.84 -18.10 1.40
CA ALA A 14 -8.14 -16.93 1.93
C ALA A 14 -6.82 -17.28 2.63
N ILE A 15 -6.77 -18.39 3.38
CA ILE A 15 -5.53 -18.88 3.99
C ILE A 15 -4.52 -19.29 2.92
N LEU A 16 -4.97 -20.04 1.90
CA LEU A 16 -4.10 -20.49 0.82
C LEU A 16 -3.52 -19.30 0.03
N TYR A 17 -4.34 -18.28 -0.21
CA TYR A 17 -3.89 -17.01 -0.79
C TYR A 17 -2.77 -16.38 0.06
N GLN A 18 -2.96 -16.25 1.38
CA GLN A 18 -1.89 -15.76 2.25
C GLN A 18 -0.62 -16.62 2.18
N VAL A 19 -0.76 -17.94 2.08
CA VAL A 19 0.39 -18.84 1.93
C VAL A 19 1.15 -18.55 0.63
N HIS A 20 0.44 -18.43 -0.48
CA HIS A 20 1.01 -18.13 -1.79
C HIS A 20 1.72 -16.78 -1.80
N HIS A 21 1.10 -15.74 -1.23
CA HIS A 21 1.56 -14.36 -1.34
C HIS A 21 2.57 -13.92 -0.25
N VAL A 22 2.71 -14.68 0.84
CA VAL A 22 3.68 -14.38 1.93
C VAL A 22 4.87 -15.32 1.93
N PHE A 23 4.64 -16.63 1.80
CA PHE A 23 5.70 -17.63 1.93
C PHE A 23 6.27 -18.11 0.59
N LEU A 24 5.56 -17.85 -0.52
CA LEU A 24 5.99 -18.15 -1.88
C LEU A 24 6.47 -19.62 -2.04
N PRO A 25 5.60 -20.62 -1.78
CA PRO A 25 5.97 -22.02 -1.91
C PRO A 25 6.37 -22.40 -3.35
N PRO A 26 7.09 -23.51 -3.56
CA PRO A 26 7.58 -23.90 -4.89
C PRO A 26 6.51 -24.07 -5.97
N GLN A 27 5.26 -24.36 -5.59
CA GLN A 27 4.13 -24.47 -6.51
C GLN A 27 3.16 -23.31 -6.24
N LEU A 28 3.31 -22.23 -6.98
CA LEU A 28 2.38 -21.11 -6.99
C LEU A 28 1.32 -21.29 -8.09
N PRO A 29 0.17 -20.62 -7.98
CA PRO A 29 -0.74 -20.43 -9.11
C PRO A 29 0.03 -19.97 -10.34
N GLN A 30 -0.29 -20.55 -11.50
CA GLN A 30 0.37 -20.24 -12.77
C GLN A 30 -0.37 -19.16 -13.57
N GLU A 31 -1.50 -18.69 -13.03
CA GLU A 31 -2.33 -17.62 -13.57
C GLU A 31 -2.45 -16.52 -12.50
N ASP A 32 -2.94 -15.35 -12.91
CA ASP A 32 -3.28 -14.27 -11.97
C ASP A 32 -4.36 -14.76 -11.00
N ASP A 33 -3.98 -14.92 -9.73
CA ASP A 33 -4.87 -15.31 -8.65
C ASP A 33 -5.34 -14.12 -7.81
N GLY A 34 -5.13 -12.89 -8.30
CA GLY A 34 -5.50 -11.65 -7.64
C GLY A 34 -6.98 -11.61 -7.26
N ASP A 35 -7.24 -11.53 -5.96
CA ASP A 35 -8.59 -11.42 -5.40
C ASP A 35 -8.61 -10.32 -4.34
N LEU A 36 -9.45 -9.30 -4.57
CA LEU A 36 -9.54 -8.13 -3.70
C LEU A 36 -9.99 -8.47 -2.27
N ALA A 37 -10.84 -9.49 -2.09
CA ALA A 37 -11.29 -9.88 -0.77
C ALA A 37 -10.17 -10.58 -0.01
N HIS A 38 -9.47 -11.52 -0.66
CA HIS A 38 -8.32 -12.21 -0.06
C HIS A 38 -7.13 -11.28 0.18
N GLU A 39 -6.87 -10.32 -0.71
CA GLU A 39 -5.85 -9.27 -0.50
C GLU A 39 -6.17 -8.43 0.74
N ARG A 40 -7.43 -8.01 0.90
CA ARG A 40 -7.86 -7.27 2.10
C ARG A 40 -7.71 -8.10 3.37
N GLU A 41 -8.02 -9.39 3.31
CA GLU A 41 -7.81 -10.31 4.44
C GLU A 41 -6.33 -10.49 4.77
N LEU A 42 -5.47 -10.62 3.75
CA LEU A 42 -4.01 -10.68 3.91
C LEU A 42 -3.47 -9.41 4.58
N LEU A 43 -3.85 -8.22 4.08
CA LEU A 43 -3.43 -6.95 4.68
C LEU A 43 -3.95 -6.80 6.12
N GLY A 44 -5.17 -7.27 6.39
CA GLY A 44 -5.72 -7.33 7.75
C GLY A 44 -4.93 -8.26 8.67
N ALA A 45 -4.48 -9.42 8.18
CA ALA A 45 -3.64 -10.36 8.91
C ALA A 45 -2.26 -9.75 9.22
N ILE A 46 -1.65 -9.04 8.25
CA ILE A 46 -0.39 -8.29 8.43
C ILE A 46 -0.57 -7.22 9.51
N LEU A 47 -1.62 -6.40 9.42
CA LEU A 47 -1.88 -5.33 10.39
C LEU A 47 -2.08 -5.89 11.80
N ASN A 48 -2.80 -7.00 11.94
CA ASN A 48 -2.95 -7.71 13.22
C ASN A 48 -1.61 -8.24 13.75
N ALA A 49 -0.77 -8.81 12.88
CA ALA A 49 0.55 -9.28 13.26
C ALA A 49 1.45 -8.13 13.72
N MET A 50 1.44 -6.98 13.03
CA MET A 50 2.16 -5.77 13.44
C MET A 50 1.70 -5.28 14.82
N SER A 51 0.38 -5.27 15.07
CA SER A 51 -0.17 -4.86 16.37
C SER A 51 0.28 -5.78 17.50
N LYS A 52 0.24 -7.10 17.28
CA LYS A 52 0.76 -8.10 18.24
C LYS A 52 2.26 -7.92 18.49
N PHE A 53 3.04 -7.72 17.43
CA PHE A 53 4.48 -7.50 17.51
C PHE A 53 4.81 -6.23 18.29
N ARG A 54 4.10 -5.12 18.06
CA ARG A 54 4.22 -3.90 18.85
C ARG A 54 3.92 -4.15 20.33
N GLY A 55 2.91 -4.99 20.63
CA GLY A 55 2.57 -5.40 22.00
C GLY A 55 3.72 -6.09 22.77
N CYS A 56 4.65 -6.75 22.06
CA CYS A 56 5.84 -7.34 22.67
C CYS A 56 6.79 -6.30 23.29
N PHE A 57 6.66 -5.02 22.93
CA PHE A 57 7.49 -3.91 23.43
C PHE A 57 6.77 -3.03 24.45
N SER A 58 5.73 -3.54 25.14
CA SER A 58 4.94 -2.77 26.11
C SER A 58 5.75 -2.10 27.22
N GLN A 59 6.87 -2.70 27.64
CA GLN A 59 7.75 -2.15 28.68
C GLN A 59 8.81 -1.17 28.15
N ALA A 60 9.03 -1.12 26.83
CA ALA A 60 9.96 -0.22 26.17
C ALA A 60 9.40 0.20 24.81
N PRO A 61 8.42 1.12 24.79
CA PRO A 61 7.68 1.47 23.58
C PRO A 61 8.58 1.89 22.42
N ARG A 62 8.23 1.40 21.23
CA ARG A 62 8.88 1.74 19.96
C ARG A 62 7.89 2.55 19.10
N PRO A 63 7.97 3.89 19.09
CA PRO A 63 7.01 4.73 18.35
C PRO A 63 7.01 4.41 16.85
N GLU A 64 8.14 3.99 16.30
CA GLU A 64 8.30 3.64 14.89
C GLU A 64 7.37 2.47 14.48
N LEU A 65 7.09 1.54 15.40
CA LEU A 65 6.15 0.45 15.15
C LEU A 65 4.70 0.95 15.06
N GLU A 66 4.35 1.96 15.85
CA GLU A 66 3.04 2.60 15.76
C GLU A 66 2.90 3.39 14.46
N TYR A 67 3.98 4.06 14.02
CA TYR A 67 3.99 4.83 12.77
C TYR A 67 3.81 3.90 11.57
N ALA A 68 4.53 2.77 11.56
CA ALA A 68 4.38 1.74 10.54
C ALA A 68 2.98 1.09 10.56
N GLU A 69 2.44 0.75 11.74
CA GLU A 69 1.09 0.19 11.88
C GLU A 69 0.03 1.16 11.33
N ARG A 70 0.16 2.47 11.64
CA ARG A 70 -0.73 3.51 11.12
C ARG A 70 -0.60 3.69 9.61
N MET A 71 0.62 3.64 9.07
CA MET A 71 0.85 3.71 7.62
C MET A 71 0.14 2.56 6.89
N VAL A 72 0.28 1.33 7.37
CA VAL A 72 -0.39 0.14 6.78
C VAL A 72 -1.91 0.21 6.95
N ARG A 73 -2.40 0.69 8.10
CA ARG A 73 -3.83 0.92 8.31
C ARG A 73 -4.40 1.92 7.31
N ASN A 74 -3.73 3.04 7.09
CA ASN A 74 -4.15 4.04 6.10
C ASN A 74 -4.14 3.46 4.68
N LEU A 75 -3.12 2.67 4.32
CA LEU A 75 -3.07 1.99 3.01
C LEU A 75 -4.32 1.15 2.76
N ILE A 76 -4.81 0.44 3.79
CA ILE A 76 -6.04 -0.37 3.72
C ILE A 76 -7.29 0.51 3.66
N GLU A 77 -7.40 1.49 4.55
CA GLU A 77 -8.60 2.32 4.71
C GLU A 77 -8.83 3.31 3.55
N MET A 78 -7.79 3.66 2.79
CA MET A 78 -7.90 4.52 1.61
C MET A 78 -8.53 3.82 0.40
N ARG A 79 -8.80 2.52 0.47
CA ARG A 79 -9.42 1.75 -0.61
C ARG A 79 -10.94 1.64 -0.41
N ASP A 80 -11.68 1.90 -1.49
CA ASP A 80 -13.11 1.64 -1.54
C ASP A 80 -13.40 0.12 -1.64
N PRO A 81 -14.68 -0.32 -1.52
CA PRO A 81 -15.02 -1.74 -1.62
C PRO A 81 -14.70 -2.40 -2.97
N HIS A 82 -14.38 -1.62 -4.01
CA HIS A 82 -13.98 -2.07 -5.34
C HIS A 82 -12.46 -2.07 -5.52
N GLY A 83 -11.70 -1.71 -4.48
CA GLY A 83 -10.24 -1.71 -4.50
C GLY A 83 -9.64 -0.44 -5.13
N PHE A 84 -10.40 0.61 -5.39
CA PHE A 84 -9.87 1.88 -5.90
C PHE A 84 -9.57 2.87 -4.77
N LEU A 85 -8.68 3.83 -5.01
CA LEU A 85 -8.47 4.93 -4.07
C LEU A 85 -9.78 5.74 -3.90
N ASP A 86 -10.23 5.87 -2.65
CA ASP A 86 -11.32 6.78 -2.29
C ASP A 86 -10.78 8.23 -2.25
N PRO A 87 -11.26 9.15 -3.11
CA PRO A 87 -10.74 10.51 -3.20
C PRO A 87 -10.94 11.29 -1.90
N HIS A 88 -12.04 11.07 -1.18
CA HIS A 88 -12.35 11.79 0.04
C HIS A 88 -11.44 11.32 1.19
N VAL A 89 -11.27 10.01 1.35
CA VAL A 89 -10.38 9.44 2.37
C VAL A 89 -8.93 9.78 2.06
N LEU A 90 -8.48 9.65 0.81
CA LEU A 90 -7.12 10.02 0.40
C LEU A 90 -6.83 11.48 0.73
N ARG A 91 -7.74 12.39 0.38
CA ARG A 91 -7.61 13.81 0.68
C ARG A 91 -7.52 14.07 2.18
N GLU A 92 -8.41 13.47 2.96
CA GLU A 92 -8.41 13.58 4.42
C GLU A 92 -7.07 13.11 5.00
N ARG A 93 -6.57 11.95 4.56
CA ARG A 93 -5.31 11.37 5.05
C ARG A 93 -4.09 12.19 4.67
N ILE A 94 -4.06 12.81 3.50
CA ILE A 94 -3.00 13.76 3.11
C ILE A 94 -3.03 14.98 4.03
N LEU A 95 -4.19 15.62 4.22
CA LEU A 95 -4.30 16.87 4.97
C LEU A 95 -4.12 16.70 6.49
N THR A 96 -4.41 15.52 7.02
CA THR A 96 -4.27 15.21 8.45
C THR A 96 -2.94 14.54 8.81
N LEU A 97 -2.05 14.37 7.83
CA LEU A 97 -0.74 13.75 8.04
C LEU A 97 0.11 14.60 8.99
N ARG A 98 0.55 14.00 10.10
CA ARG A 98 1.33 14.69 11.14
C ARG A 98 2.82 14.58 10.86
N PRO A 99 3.66 15.51 11.35
CA PRO A 99 5.11 15.38 11.24
C PRO A 99 5.59 14.00 11.70
N LEU A 100 6.55 13.44 10.96
CA LEU A 100 7.09 12.08 11.12
C LEU A 100 6.15 10.94 10.67
N ASP A 101 4.87 11.21 10.40
CA ASP A 101 4.01 10.21 9.75
C ASP A 101 4.36 10.07 8.28
N THR A 102 4.14 8.85 7.78
CA THR A 102 4.25 8.52 6.36
C THR A 102 2.93 7.92 5.91
N LEU A 103 2.44 8.40 4.77
CA LEU A 103 1.32 7.82 4.05
C LEU A 103 1.87 6.96 2.91
N ALA A 104 1.48 5.70 2.85
CA ALA A 104 1.79 4.83 1.72
C ALA A 104 0.57 4.76 0.80
N VAL A 105 0.76 5.12 -0.47
CA VAL A 105 -0.25 5.05 -1.52
C VAL A 105 0.24 4.05 -2.56
N HIS A 106 -0.45 2.92 -2.68
CA HIS A 106 -0.31 2.03 -3.83
C HIS A 106 -1.06 2.67 -5.00
N VAL A 107 -0.44 2.80 -6.17
CA VAL A 107 -1.08 3.25 -7.42
C VAL A 107 -1.12 2.03 -8.34
N THR A 108 -2.18 1.24 -8.22
CA THR A 108 -2.19 -0.17 -8.65
C THR A 108 -1.94 -0.32 -10.14
N ARG A 109 -2.59 0.50 -10.96
CA ARG A 109 -2.50 0.43 -12.42
C ARG A 109 -1.17 0.93 -12.99
N GLN A 110 -0.37 1.60 -12.19
CA GLN A 110 0.94 2.11 -12.58
C GLN A 110 2.10 1.27 -12.03
N ASN A 111 1.81 0.16 -11.34
CA ASN A 111 2.83 -0.63 -10.65
C ASN A 111 3.73 0.24 -9.76
N ALA A 112 3.14 1.25 -9.10
CA ALA A 112 3.88 2.28 -8.40
C ALA A 112 3.45 2.40 -6.94
N GLY A 113 4.43 2.57 -6.07
CA GLY A 113 4.24 3.02 -4.69
C GLY A 113 4.61 4.49 -4.58
N LEU A 114 3.80 5.25 -3.87
CA LEU A 114 4.08 6.63 -3.49
C LEU A 114 4.09 6.72 -1.96
N LEU A 115 5.23 7.09 -1.40
CA LEU A 115 5.34 7.47 0.01
C LEU A 115 5.20 8.98 0.12
N VAL A 116 4.31 9.44 0.98
CA VAL A 116 4.18 10.85 1.35
C VAL A 116 4.61 10.98 2.78
N ARG A 117 5.79 11.56 3.01
CA ARG A 117 6.34 11.78 4.35
C ARG A 117 6.10 13.22 4.77
N ARG A 118 5.63 13.42 6.00
CA ARG A 118 5.45 14.77 6.55
C ARG A 118 6.69 15.21 7.31
N SER A 119 7.26 16.34 6.88
CA SER A 119 8.22 17.15 7.64
C SER A 119 7.47 18.28 8.38
N ASP A 120 8.16 19.19 9.07
CA ASP A 120 7.50 20.32 9.75
C ASP A 120 6.84 21.27 8.74
N ASP A 121 7.60 21.75 7.76
CA ASP A 121 7.14 22.75 6.80
C ASP A 121 6.85 22.18 5.41
N GLU A 122 7.10 20.89 5.18
CA GLU A 122 7.03 20.27 3.85
C GLU A 122 6.35 18.89 3.87
N TYR A 123 5.89 18.47 2.71
CA TYR A 123 5.51 17.10 2.36
C TYR A 123 6.51 16.60 1.33
N ILE A 124 7.07 15.42 1.58
CA ILE A 124 8.07 14.79 0.73
C ILE A 124 7.43 13.59 0.06
N PHE A 125 7.34 13.65 -1.26
CA PHE A 125 6.73 12.64 -2.12
C PHE A 125 7.84 11.80 -2.74
N GLU A 126 7.85 10.51 -2.45
CA GLU A 126 8.87 9.56 -2.92
C GLU A 126 8.19 8.44 -3.70
N SER A 127 8.44 8.34 -5.00
CA SER A 127 7.85 7.30 -5.82
C SER A 127 8.82 6.13 -6.04
N MET A 128 8.26 4.93 -6.18
CA MET A 128 9.00 3.71 -6.45
C MET A 128 8.17 2.77 -7.33
N GLU A 129 8.84 1.97 -8.13
CA GLU A 129 8.19 0.91 -8.91
C GLU A 129 8.08 -0.37 -8.06
N LEU A 130 6.92 -1.00 -7.99
CA LEU A 130 6.69 -2.14 -7.08
C LEU A 130 7.22 -3.45 -7.67
N LEU A 131 6.83 -3.78 -8.90
CA LEU A 131 7.33 -4.93 -9.66
C LEU A 131 8.44 -4.50 -10.61
N ALA A 132 9.42 -5.38 -10.83
CA ALA A 132 10.43 -5.13 -11.85
C ALA A 132 9.82 -5.24 -13.24
N ARG A 133 10.36 -4.50 -14.21
CA ARG A 133 9.99 -4.64 -15.61
C ARG A 133 10.35 -6.03 -16.11
N ASP A 134 9.46 -6.64 -16.89
CA ASP A 134 9.68 -7.98 -17.45
C ASP A 134 11.00 -8.06 -18.23
N ASP A 135 11.32 -7.03 -19.00
CA ASP A 135 12.59 -6.94 -19.76
C ASP A 135 13.82 -7.05 -18.84
N ASP A 136 13.79 -6.38 -17.69
CA ASP A 136 14.88 -6.40 -16.72
C ASP A 136 14.99 -7.76 -16.04
N VAL A 137 13.85 -8.42 -15.77
CA VAL A 137 13.79 -9.78 -15.20
C VAL A 137 14.34 -10.80 -16.19
N ILE A 138 13.89 -10.77 -17.45
CA ILE A 138 14.28 -11.71 -18.50
C ILE A 138 15.75 -11.53 -18.92
N ALA A 139 16.23 -10.28 -18.99
CA ALA A 139 17.62 -10.00 -19.34
C ALA A 139 18.61 -10.31 -18.20
N CYS A 140 18.14 -10.40 -16.95
CA CYS A 140 19.01 -10.64 -15.80
C CYS A 140 19.56 -12.08 -15.79
N LYS A 141 20.88 -12.23 -15.96
CA LYS A 141 21.58 -13.53 -15.85
C LYS A 141 21.89 -13.93 -14.39
N GLY A 142 21.43 -13.15 -13.41
CA GLY A 142 21.79 -13.30 -12.00
C GLY A 142 20.78 -12.63 -11.07
N ARG A 143 21.26 -11.81 -10.14
CA ARG A 143 20.39 -11.10 -9.18
C ARG A 143 20.05 -9.72 -9.72
N LEU A 144 18.75 -9.44 -9.87
CA LEU A 144 18.29 -8.08 -10.15
C LEU A 144 18.50 -7.20 -8.90
N THR A 145 19.20 -6.09 -9.05
CA THR A 145 19.38 -5.09 -7.99
C THR A 145 18.52 -3.88 -8.31
N ARG A 146 17.67 -3.49 -7.37
CA ARG A 146 16.78 -2.32 -7.48
C ARG A 146 17.09 -1.37 -6.33
N LEU A 147 17.03 -0.07 -6.62
CA LEU A 147 17.23 1.00 -5.63
C LEU A 147 15.88 1.66 -5.37
N PHE A 148 15.54 1.79 -4.10
CA PHE A 148 14.29 2.39 -3.64
C PHE A 148 14.53 3.29 -2.42
N PRO A 149 13.72 4.34 -2.25
CA PRO A 149 12.80 4.92 -3.24
C PRO A 149 13.53 5.50 -4.46
N GLY A 150 12.78 5.78 -5.52
CA GLY A 150 13.28 6.41 -6.74
C GLY A 150 13.36 7.93 -6.58
N PRO A 151 12.69 8.73 -7.44
CA PRO A 151 12.71 10.18 -7.34
C PRO A 151 11.93 10.69 -6.11
N SER A 152 12.39 11.82 -5.56
CA SER A 152 11.77 12.52 -4.43
C SER A 152 11.49 13.97 -4.77
N VAL A 153 10.34 14.50 -4.34
CA VAL A 153 9.94 15.90 -4.49
C VAL A 153 9.42 16.43 -3.16
N ALA A 154 9.96 17.56 -2.70
CA ALA A 154 9.47 18.28 -1.53
C ALA A 154 8.51 19.41 -1.96
N ILE A 155 7.40 19.55 -1.25
CA ILE A 155 6.38 20.57 -1.50
C ILE A 155 6.03 21.23 -0.15
N ASP A 156 6.01 22.56 -0.12
CA ASP A 156 5.62 23.33 1.06
C ASP A 156 4.24 22.89 1.57
N ALA A 157 4.11 22.79 2.90
CA ALA A 157 2.87 22.44 3.57
C ALA A 157 1.74 23.39 3.20
N SER A 158 2.04 24.68 3.09
CA SER A 158 1.08 25.71 2.69
C SER A 158 0.47 25.43 1.31
N ARG A 159 1.26 24.86 0.38
CA ARG A 159 0.81 24.48 -0.95
C ARG A 159 -0.03 23.21 -0.93
N ILE A 160 0.32 22.23 -0.09
CA ILE A 160 -0.51 21.01 0.09
C ILE A 160 -1.84 21.33 0.74
N THR A 161 -1.88 22.26 1.70
CA THR A 161 -3.11 22.68 2.38
C THR A 161 -3.99 23.60 1.55
N ASP A 162 -3.48 24.13 0.43
CA ASP A 162 -4.31 24.86 -0.53
C ASP A 162 -5.34 23.92 -1.17
N ASP A 163 -6.62 24.27 -1.05
CA ASP A 163 -7.74 23.45 -1.48
C ASP A 163 -7.67 23.10 -2.98
N SER A 164 -7.29 24.07 -3.81
CA SER A 164 -7.21 23.91 -5.26
C SER A 164 -6.09 22.96 -5.66
N PHE A 165 -4.91 23.11 -5.04
CA PHE A 165 -3.77 22.24 -5.31
C PHE A 165 -4.04 20.81 -4.81
N CYS A 166 -4.54 20.67 -3.58
CA CYS A 166 -4.81 19.37 -2.98
C CYS A 166 -5.84 18.58 -3.79
N SER A 167 -6.89 19.24 -4.28
CA SER A 167 -7.92 18.62 -5.12
C SER A 167 -7.32 18.08 -6.41
N VAL A 168 -6.51 18.88 -7.12
CA VAL A 168 -5.83 18.43 -8.35
C VAL A 168 -4.87 17.27 -8.09
N LEU A 169 -4.13 17.30 -6.99
CA LEU A 169 -3.23 16.22 -6.59
C LEU A 169 -4.00 14.91 -6.37
N VAL A 170 -5.07 14.96 -5.58
CA VAL A 170 -5.93 13.80 -5.27
C VAL A 170 -6.57 13.24 -6.55
N ASP A 171 -7.16 14.11 -7.37
CA ASP A 171 -7.78 13.71 -8.64
C ASP A 171 -6.75 13.04 -9.57
N THR A 172 -5.53 13.56 -9.61
CA THR A 172 -4.45 12.98 -10.40
C THR A 172 -4.08 11.58 -9.91
N LEU A 173 -3.94 11.39 -8.59
CA LEU A 173 -3.60 10.09 -8.01
C LEU A 173 -4.71 9.06 -8.23
N VAL A 174 -5.98 9.45 -8.04
CA VAL A 174 -7.14 8.58 -8.29
C VAL A 174 -7.24 8.20 -9.76
N ARG A 175 -6.95 9.14 -10.67
CA ARG A 175 -6.93 8.86 -12.11
C ARG A 175 -5.81 7.87 -12.47
N LEU A 176 -4.59 8.10 -11.99
CA LEU A 176 -3.46 7.20 -12.21
C LEU A 176 -3.70 5.81 -11.62
N ASP A 177 -4.41 5.71 -10.50
CA ASP A 177 -4.77 4.41 -9.91
C ASP A 177 -5.74 3.60 -10.77
N ARG A 178 -6.42 4.23 -11.74
CA ARG A 178 -7.43 3.61 -12.61
C ARG A 178 -6.96 3.41 -14.05
N GLU A 179 -6.12 4.29 -14.54
CA GLU A 179 -5.62 4.29 -15.92
C GLU A 179 -4.29 3.53 -16.00
N THR A 180 -4.08 2.81 -17.11
CA THR A 180 -2.79 2.20 -17.47
C THR A 180 -2.01 3.11 -18.40
#